data_AF-A0A5B2Z169-F1
#
_entry.id   AF-A0A5B2Z169-F1
#
_cell.length_a   1.000
_cell.length_b   1.000
_cell.length_c   1.000
_cell.angle_alpha   90.00
_cell.angle_beta   90.00
_cell.angle_gamma   90.00
#
_symmetry.space_group_name_H-M   'P 1'
#
loop_
_entity.id
_entity.type
_entity.pdbx_description
1 polymer ?
#
loop_
_entity_poly.entity_id
_entity_poly.type
_entity_poly.pdbx_seq_one_letter_code
_entity_poly.pdbx_strand_id
1 'polypeptide(L)'
;MTIFLSTAVLSGILPTASSMDDAQNNSKIAPAPIDQLTSNLTQAKSQLPIKPQLKVDILVPILYNNGTNVEPEKYGLMFEELVKQFGAISVEDNNVINGYWINPTDNKNYSDKNKMYWIIVPDTEENRHYFVNFQDKLESLFDQESILIYFTPVLNLLS
;
A
#
# COMPACT_ATOMS: atom_id res chain seq x y z
N MET A 1 -33.71 40.06 -34.43
CA MET A 1 -33.98 39.92 -35.88
C MET A 1 -32.63 39.92 -36.58
N THR A 2 -32.30 38.80 -37.25
CA THR A 2 -31.30 38.61 -38.35
C THR A 2 -29.86 39.12 -38.12
N ILE A 3 -28.88 38.25 -37.83
CA ILE A 3 -28.03 37.45 -38.76
C ILE A 3 -27.34 38.31 -39.84
N PHE A 4 -26.00 38.28 -39.90
CA PHE A 4 -25.26 37.86 -41.10
C PHE A 4 -23.78 37.56 -40.79
N LEU A 5 -23.35 36.35 -41.21
CA LEU A 5 -21.96 35.91 -41.38
C LEU A 5 -21.31 36.67 -42.55
N SER A 6 -19.99 36.84 -42.49
CA SER A 6 -19.16 36.92 -43.70
C SER A 6 -17.79 36.27 -43.48
N THR A 7 -17.40 35.54 -44.51
CA THR A 7 -16.30 34.58 -44.66
C THR A 7 -14.97 35.24 -45.02
N ALA A 8 -13.85 34.57 -44.71
CA ALA A 8 -12.65 34.65 -45.55
C ALA A 8 -11.94 33.29 -45.56
N VAL A 9 -11.77 32.76 -46.77
CA VAL A 9 -11.03 31.53 -47.11
C VAL A 9 -9.72 31.91 -47.79
N LEU A 10 -8.75 30.99 -47.64
CA LEU A 10 -7.65 30.68 -48.57
C LEU A 10 -6.41 31.60 -48.55
N SER A 11 -5.28 31.01 -48.15
CA SER A 11 -3.95 31.46 -48.59
C SER A 11 -3.10 30.23 -48.82
N GLY A 12 -2.74 29.99 -50.07
CA GLY A 12 -1.83 28.94 -50.49
C GLY A 12 -0.39 29.46 -50.63
N ILE A 13 0.53 28.50 -50.45
CA ILE A 13 1.80 28.27 -51.17
C ILE A 13 2.98 29.25 -50.92
N LEU A 14 4.05 28.67 -50.37
CA LEU A 14 5.43 29.16 -50.32
C LEU A 14 6.07 29.22 -51.72
N PRO A 15 7.03 30.13 -51.98
CA PRO A 15 8.41 29.62 -52.01
C PRO A 15 9.50 30.56 -51.45
N THR A 16 10.64 29.90 -51.27
CA THR A 16 11.94 30.23 -50.72
C THR A 16 12.63 31.53 -51.19
N ALA A 17 13.29 32.20 -50.24
CA ALA A 17 14.61 32.79 -50.47
C ALA A 17 15.44 32.75 -49.17
N SER A 18 16.62 32.16 -49.28
CA SER A 18 17.64 31.99 -48.24
C SER A 18 18.24 33.31 -47.77
N SER A 19 18.47 33.43 -46.46
CA SER A 19 19.65 34.12 -45.92
C SER A 19 20.20 33.31 -44.76
N MET A 20 21.47 32.95 -44.89
CA MET A 20 22.33 32.44 -43.83
C MET A 20 22.58 33.60 -42.86
N ASP A 21 22.45 33.38 -41.56
CA ASP A 21 23.54 33.60 -40.60
C ASP A 21 23.16 33.08 -39.20
N ASP A 22 24.21 32.53 -38.58
CA ASP A 22 24.42 32.22 -37.16
C ASP A 22 23.81 30.94 -36.54
N ALA A 23 24.62 29.89 -36.71
CA ALA A 23 24.68 28.73 -35.87
C ALA A 23 25.10 29.05 -34.42
N GLN A 24 24.53 28.27 -33.49
CA GLN A 24 25.15 27.61 -32.32
C GLN A 24 24.38 27.82 -31.00
N ASN A 25 23.50 26.87 -30.70
CA ASN A 25 23.27 26.46 -29.31
C ASN A 25 23.30 24.93 -29.22
N ASN A 26 24.50 24.37 -29.43
CA ASN A 26 24.79 22.99 -29.06
C ASN A 26 24.97 22.94 -27.54
N SER A 27 23.91 22.65 -26.80
CA SER A 27 24.04 22.22 -25.41
C SER A 27 24.74 20.86 -25.40
N LYS A 28 26.06 20.92 -25.26
CA LYS A 28 26.94 19.79 -24.98
C LYS A 28 26.53 19.23 -23.61
N ILE A 29 25.73 18.17 -23.59
CA ILE A 29 25.62 17.33 -22.39
C ILE A 29 26.93 16.54 -22.33
N ALA A 30 27.92 17.10 -21.63
CA ALA A 30 29.10 16.32 -21.25
C ALA A 30 28.64 15.21 -20.30
N PRO A 31 29.08 13.95 -20.49
CA PRO A 31 28.79 12.91 -19.51
C PRO A 31 29.38 13.35 -18.17
N ALA A 32 28.53 13.44 -17.14
CA ALA A 32 29.00 13.66 -15.79
C ALA A 32 30.06 12.58 -15.46
N PRO A 33 31.23 12.94 -14.92
CA PRO A 33 32.21 11.97 -14.46
C PRO A 33 31.52 10.95 -13.58
N ILE A 34 31.85 9.66 -13.73
CA ILE A 34 31.26 8.57 -12.94
C ILE A 34 31.36 8.88 -11.44
N ASP A 35 32.40 9.59 -11.02
CA ASP A 35 32.60 10.07 -9.65
C ASP A 35 31.51 11.05 -9.17
N GLN A 36 31.01 11.94 -10.05
CA GLN A 36 29.88 12.84 -9.74
C GLN A 36 28.54 12.10 -9.70
N LEU A 37 28.33 11.12 -10.57
CA LEU A 37 27.15 10.26 -10.50
C LEU A 37 27.16 9.44 -9.20
N THR A 38 28.31 8.90 -8.84
CA THR A 38 28.50 8.09 -7.63
C THR A 38 28.38 8.94 -6.36
N SER A 39 28.92 10.16 -6.34
CA SER A 39 28.76 11.09 -5.21
C SER A 39 27.30 11.53 -5.04
N ASN A 40 26.60 11.82 -6.13
CA ASN A 40 25.20 12.24 -6.09
C ASN A 40 24.27 11.09 -5.66
N LEU A 41 24.53 9.86 -6.12
CA LEU A 41 23.80 8.67 -5.67
C LEU A 41 24.07 8.36 -4.19
N THR A 42 25.31 8.55 -3.73
CA THR A 42 25.68 8.37 -2.31
C THR A 42 25.03 9.42 -1.42
N GLN A 43 25.03 10.68 -1.85
CA GLN A 43 24.40 11.78 -1.12
C GLN A 43 22.87 11.65 -1.10
N ALA A 44 22.25 11.26 -2.22
CA ALA A 44 20.81 11.01 -2.30
C ALA A 44 20.36 9.83 -1.43
N LYS A 45 21.15 8.74 -1.36
CA LYS A 45 20.85 7.59 -0.47
C LYS A 45 21.00 7.93 1.02
N SER A 46 21.90 8.85 1.38
CA SER A 46 22.10 9.27 2.77
C SER A 46 20.97 10.12 3.35
N GLN A 47 20.05 10.59 2.51
CA GLN A 47 18.97 11.51 2.88
C GLN A 47 17.57 10.92 2.71
N LEU A 48 17.43 9.64 2.34
CA LEU A 48 16.10 9.04 2.23
C LEU A 48 15.46 9.00 3.62
N PRO A 49 14.34 9.70 3.86
CA PRO A 49 13.69 9.69 5.15
C PRO A 49 13.12 8.29 5.38
N ILE A 50 13.79 7.50 6.22
CA ILE A 50 13.27 6.20 6.67
C ILE A 50 12.03 6.49 7.52
N LYS A 51 10.85 6.22 6.96
CA LYS A 51 9.59 6.36 7.69
C LYS A 51 9.36 5.10 8.51
N PRO A 52 9.20 5.19 9.85
CA PRO A 52 8.86 4.03 10.66
C PRO A 52 7.46 3.53 10.27
N GLN A 53 7.36 2.23 10.00
CA GLN A 53 6.12 1.55 9.63
C GLN A 53 5.95 0.30 10.50
N LEU A 54 4.71 -0.16 10.58
CA LEU A 54 4.33 -1.41 11.22
C LEU A 54 3.74 -2.32 10.15
N LYS A 55 4.30 -3.52 10.01
CA LYS A 55 3.58 -4.62 9.41
C LYS A 55 2.68 -5.19 10.50
N VAL A 56 1.38 -5.13 10.26
CA VAL A 56 0.35 -5.69 11.11
C VAL A 56 -0.03 -7.04 10.53
N ASP A 57 0.17 -8.09 11.30
CA ASP A 57 -0.19 -9.45 10.96
C ASP A 57 -1.43 -9.85 11.78
N ILE A 58 -2.45 -10.36 11.10
CA ILE A 58 -3.78 -10.68 11.65
C ILE A 58 -4.06 -12.15 11.35
N LEU A 59 -4.18 -12.96 12.41
CA LEU A 59 -4.56 -14.37 12.30
C LEU A 59 -6.08 -14.52 12.33
N VAL A 60 -6.68 -14.72 11.16
CA VAL A 60 -8.13 -14.82 11.01
C VAL A 60 -8.56 -16.30 11.02
N PRO A 61 -9.52 -16.71 11.87
CA PRO A 61 -9.91 -18.11 12.01
C PRO A 61 -10.57 -18.64 10.74
N ILE A 62 -10.29 -19.90 10.44
CA ILE A 62 -10.99 -20.70 9.43
C ILE A 62 -12.19 -21.42 10.07
N LEU A 63 -12.07 -21.76 11.35
CA LEU A 63 -13.07 -22.43 12.16
C LEU A 63 -13.47 -21.56 13.34
N TYR A 64 -14.75 -21.57 13.67
CA TYR A 64 -15.25 -21.10 14.97
C TYR A 64 -14.69 -21.93 16.12
N ASN A 65 -14.77 -21.40 17.34
CA ASN A 65 -14.36 -22.13 18.55
C ASN A 65 -15.15 -23.43 18.80
N ASN A 66 -16.32 -23.58 18.17
CA ASN A 66 -17.10 -24.82 18.18
C ASN A 66 -16.70 -25.83 17.08
N GLY A 67 -15.73 -25.48 16.23
CA GLY A 67 -15.21 -26.29 15.13
C GLY A 67 -15.92 -26.15 13.78
N THR A 68 -16.97 -25.34 13.65
CA THR A 68 -17.65 -25.12 12.36
C THR A 68 -16.90 -24.11 11.49
N ASN A 69 -17.03 -24.20 10.16
CA ASN A 69 -16.39 -23.24 9.26
C ASN A 69 -16.94 -21.83 9.44
N VAL A 70 -16.05 -20.84 9.40
CA VAL A 70 -16.41 -19.43 9.28
C VAL A 70 -16.99 -19.14 7.89
N GLU A 71 -18.07 -18.36 7.83
CA GLU A 71 -18.73 -18.03 6.57
C GLU A 71 -17.86 -17.12 5.69
N PRO A 72 -17.78 -17.37 4.36
CA PRO A 72 -16.96 -16.58 3.43
C PRO A 72 -17.22 -15.07 3.46
N GLU A 73 -18.46 -14.66 3.73
CA GLU A 73 -18.90 -13.27 3.72
C GLU A 73 -18.21 -12.44 4.82
N LYS A 74 -17.87 -13.07 5.95
CA LYS A 74 -17.21 -12.38 7.07
C LYS A 74 -15.79 -11.92 6.72
N TYR A 75 -15.07 -12.72 5.92
CA TYR A 75 -13.77 -12.30 5.40
C TYR A 75 -13.89 -11.10 4.46
N GLY A 76 -14.95 -11.06 3.65
CA GLY A 76 -15.26 -9.93 2.77
C GLY A 76 -15.47 -8.63 3.55
N LEU A 77 -16.27 -8.67 4.63
CA LEU A 77 -16.51 -7.50 5.49
C LEU A 77 -15.21 -6.95 6.09
N MET A 78 -14.37 -7.84 6.62
CA MET A 78 -13.06 -7.46 7.17
C MET A 78 -12.15 -6.86 6.09
N PHE A 79 -12.08 -7.50 4.91
CA PHE A 79 -11.26 -7.04 3.79
C PHE A 79 -11.69 -5.65 3.32
N GLU A 80 -12.99 -5.44 3.13
CA GLU A 80 -13.55 -4.16 2.71
C GLU A 80 -13.30 -3.05 3.74
N GLU A 81 -13.42 -3.33 5.04
CA GLU A 81 -13.12 -2.35 6.10
C GLU A 81 -11.66 -1.92 6.05
N LEU A 82 -10.72 -2.86 5.96
CA LEU A 82 -9.29 -2.56 5.93
C LEU A 82 -8.87 -1.84 4.64
N VAL A 83 -9.42 -2.23 3.49
CA VAL A 83 -9.19 -1.51 2.21
C VAL A 83 -9.78 -0.11 2.28
N LYS A 84 -10.97 0.06 2.86
CA LYS A 84 -11.57 1.39 3.03
C LYS A 84 -10.73 2.28 3.95
N GLN A 85 -10.18 1.72 5.02
CA GLN A 85 -9.40 2.48 6.00
C GLN A 85 -7.99 2.83 5.50
N PHE A 86 -7.31 1.88 4.84
CA PHE A 86 -5.88 2.01 4.55
C PHE A 86 -5.51 1.88 3.08
N GLY A 87 -6.48 1.59 2.21
CA GLY A 87 -6.30 1.48 0.77
C GLY A 87 -5.71 0.15 0.28
N ALA A 88 -5.25 -0.73 1.18
CA ALA A 88 -4.66 -2.01 0.79
C ALA A 88 -4.73 -3.04 1.94
N ILE A 89 -4.71 -4.32 1.55
CA ILE A 89 -4.50 -5.46 2.44
C ILE A 89 -3.92 -6.60 1.59
N SER A 90 -3.06 -7.43 2.17
CA SER A 90 -2.54 -8.64 1.54
C SER A 90 -2.98 -9.87 2.33
N VAL A 91 -3.11 -10.99 1.64
CA VAL A 91 -3.51 -12.27 2.23
C VAL A 91 -2.63 -13.37 1.64
N GLU A 92 -2.28 -14.34 2.47
CA GLU A 92 -1.73 -15.60 1.96
C GLU A 92 -2.87 -16.53 1.54
N ASP A 93 -3.14 -16.56 0.23
CA ASP A 93 -4.12 -17.49 -0.32
C ASP A 93 -3.60 -18.94 -0.27
N ASN A 94 -4.47 -19.86 0.16
CA ASN A 94 -4.24 -21.31 0.22
C ASN A 94 -3.24 -21.81 1.28
N ASN A 95 -2.70 -20.94 2.13
CA ASN A 95 -1.92 -21.34 3.29
C ASN A 95 -2.79 -21.39 4.55
N VAL A 96 -2.65 -22.47 5.32
CA VAL A 96 -3.28 -22.62 6.65
C VAL A 96 -2.19 -22.55 7.70
N ILE A 97 -2.32 -21.57 8.60
CA ILE A 97 -1.48 -21.48 9.80
C ILE A 97 -2.14 -22.30 10.89
N ASN A 98 -1.46 -23.37 11.32
CA ASN A 98 -1.92 -24.18 12.44
C ASN A 98 -1.34 -23.60 13.73
N GLY A 99 -2.22 -23.26 14.66
CA GLY A 99 -1.89 -22.71 15.97
C GLY A 99 -2.28 -23.66 17.10
N TYR A 100 -1.64 -23.48 18.25
CA TYR A 100 -2.07 -24.07 19.50
C TYR A 100 -1.82 -23.08 20.62
N TRP A 101 -2.82 -22.85 21.47
CA TRP A 101 -2.66 -22.01 22.65
C TRP A 101 -3.51 -22.53 23.80
N ILE A 102 -3.12 -22.12 25.00
CA ILE A 102 -3.82 -22.39 26.24
C ILE A 102 -4.32 -21.04 26.74
N ASN A 103 -5.63 -20.91 26.93
CA ASN A 103 -6.20 -19.68 27.44
C ASN A 103 -5.73 -19.46 28.88
N PRO A 104 -5.05 -18.34 29.19
CA PRO A 104 -4.47 -18.11 30.52
C PRO A 104 -5.54 -17.91 31.60
N THR A 105 -6.79 -17.64 31.24
CA THR A 105 -7.87 -17.34 32.18
C THR A 105 -8.57 -18.61 32.67
N ASP A 106 -8.84 -19.56 31.78
CA ASP A 106 -9.60 -20.78 32.09
C ASP A 106 -8.82 -22.09 31.83
N ASN A 107 -7.58 -21.98 31.35
CA ASN A 107 -6.69 -23.09 31.03
C ASN A 107 -7.25 -24.07 29.97
N LYS A 108 -8.18 -23.61 29.14
CA LYS A 108 -8.72 -24.37 28.00
C LYS A 108 -7.73 -24.36 26.83
N ASN A 109 -7.65 -25.50 26.14
CA ASN A 109 -6.76 -25.68 24.99
C ASN A 109 -7.50 -25.39 23.68
N TYR A 110 -6.82 -24.70 22.78
CA TYR A 110 -7.30 -24.36 21.45
C TYR A 110 -6.34 -24.88 20.40
N SER A 111 -6.89 -25.44 19.32
CA SER A 111 -6.13 -25.89 18.14
C SER A 111 -6.68 -25.15 16.94
N ASP A 112 -6.00 -24.07 16.57
CA ASP A 112 -6.53 -23.11 15.62
C ASP A 112 -6.04 -23.40 14.21
N LYS A 113 -6.88 -23.04 13.24
CA LYS A 113 -6.53 -23.00 11.83
C LYS A 113 -6.85 -21.61 11.31
N ASN A 114 -5.84 -20.91 10.85
CA ASN A 114 -5.94 -19.49 10.52
C ASN A 114 -5.47 -19.20 9.09
N LYS A 115 -6.00 -18.12 8.53
CA LYS A 115 -5.42 -17.41 7.39
C LYS A 115 -4.66 -16.19 7.90
N MET A 116 -3.55 -15.85 7.24
CA MET A 116 -2.82 -14.62 7.54
C MET A 116 -3.27 -13.50 6.61
N TYR A 117 -3.73 -12.41 7.22
CA TYR A 117 -3.89 -11.14 6.55
C TYR A 117 -2.84 -10.18 7.09
N TRP A 118 -2.28 -9.35 6.22
CA TRP A 118 -1.32 -8.35 6.66
C TRP A 118 -1.42 -7.05 5.90
N ILE A 119 -1.01 -5.99 6.58
CA ILE A 119 -0.97 -4.64 6.06
C ILE A 119 0.24 -3.91 6.63
N ILE A 120 0.85 -3.02 5.84
CA ILE A 120 1.90 -2.13 6.33
C ILE A 120 1.33 -0.73 6.45
N VAL A 121 1.41 -0.14 7.65
CA VAL A 121 0.89 1.20 7.97
C VAL A 121 1.97 2.06 8.60
N PRO A 122 1.84 3.40 8.57
CA PRO A 122 2.70 4.28 9.38
C PRO A 122 2.66 3.89 10.87
N ASP A 123 3.80 3.96 11.55
CA ASP A 123 3.86 3.78 12.99
C ASP A 123 3.36 5.05 13.70
N THR A 124 2.05 5.08 13.98
CA THR A 124 1.39 6.18 14.71
C THR A 124 0.52 5.61 15.83
N GLU A 125 0.33 6.40 16.88
CA GLU A 125 -0.61 6.08 17.97
C GLU A 125 -2.03 5.85 17.45
N GLU A 126 -2.46 6.64 16.44
CA GLU A 126 -3.78 6.47 15.82
C GLU A 126 -3.95 5.07 15.20
N ASN A 127 -2.95 4.61 14.44
CA ASN A 127 -3.00 3.28 13.81
C ASN A 127 -2.94 2.17 14.87
N ARG A 128 -2.12 2.32 15.92
CA ARG A 128 -2.06 1.37 17.02
C ARG A 128 -3.41 1.22 17.72
N HIS A 129 -4.06 2.35 18.05
CA HIS A 129 -5.39 2.34 18.64
C HIS A 129 -6.46 1.79 17.69
N TYR A 130 -6.36 2.06 16.38
CA TYR A 130 -7.25 1.47 15.39
C TYR A 130 -7.23 -0.06 15.50
N PHE A 131 -6.04 -0.68 15.52
CA PHE A 131 -5.93 -2.14 15.54
C PHE A 131 -6.36 -2.78 16.86
N VAL A 132 -6.25 -2.07 17.99
CA VAL A 132 -6.86 -2.51 19.26
C VAL A 132 -8.38 -2.60 19.12
N ASN A 133 -9.02 -1.53 18.65
CA ASN A 133 -10.48 -1.54 18.45
C ASN A 133 -10.91 -2.52 17.35
N PHE A 134 -10.05 -2.73 16.35
CA PHE A 134 -10.28 -3.68 15.29
C PHE A 134 -10.24 -5.12 15.80
N GLN A 135 -9.33 -5.45 16.72
CA GLN A 135 -9.28 -6.76 17.36
C GLN A 135 -10.62 -7.10 18.03
N ASP A 136 -11.17 -6.18 18.85
CA ASP A 136 -12.46 -6.36 19.51
C ASP A 136 -13.61 -6.60 18.49
N LYS A 137 -13.60 -5.86 17.38
CA LYS A 137 -14.57 -6.04 16.29
C LYS A 137 -14.42 -7.41 15.63
N LEU A 138 -13.19 -7.87 15.39
CA LEU A 138 -12.94 -9.17 14.78
C LEU A 138 -13.38 -10.30 15.70
N GLU A 139 -13.10 -10.20 16.99
CA GLU A 139 -13.52 -11.19 17.99
C GLU A 139 -15.05 -11.33 18.00
N SER A 140 -15.77 -10.21 17.94
CA SER A 140 -17.23 -10.22 17.78
C SER A 140 -17.69 -10.75 16.41
N LEU A 141 -17.04 -10.35 15.31
CA LEU A 141 -17.42 -10.76 13.96
C LEU A 141 -17.25 -12.26 13.77
N PHE A 142 -16.15 -12.83 14.27
CA PHE A 142 -15.77 -14.23 14.09
C PHE A 142 -16.10 -15.11 15.30
N ASP A 143 -16.85 -14.61 16.28
CA ASP A 143 -17.24 -15.34 17.50
C ASP A 143 -16.05 -16.05 18.15
N GLN A 144 -14.97 -15.29 18.35
CA GLN A 144 -13.72 -15.79 18.93
C GLN A 144 -13.52 -15.27 20.34
N GLU A 145 -12.99 -16.13 21.22
CA GLU A 145 -12.53 -15.71 22.54
C GLU A 145 -11.29 -14.80 22.47
N SER A 146 -10.44 -15.01 21.46
CA SER A 146 -9.34 -14.10 21.15
C SER A 146 -8.90 -14.23 19.70
N ILE A 147 -8.48 -13.12 19.09
CA ILE A 147 -7.82 -13.10 17.78
C ILE A 147 -6.45 -12.47 17.93
N LEU A 148 -5.39 -13.11 17.45
CA LEU A 148 -4.05 -12.55 17.52
C LEU A 148 -3.82 -11.53 16.41
N ILE A 149 -3.58 -10.27 16.81
CA ILE A 149 -3.00 -9.22 15.99
C ILE A 149 -1.65 -8.84 16.57
N TYR A 150 -0.60 -8.81 15.75
CA TYR A 150 0.73 -8.40 16.20
C TYR A 150 1.44 -7.53 15.18
N PHE A 151 2.42 -6.77 15.68
CA PHE A 151 3.17 -5.81 14.89
C PHE A 151 4.61 -6.25 14.72
N THR A 152 5.11 -6.15 13.49
CA THR A 152 6.54 -6.21 13.17
C THR A 152 6.99 -4.82 12.68
N PRO A 153 7.97 -4.16 13.32
CA PRO A 153 8.52 -2.91 12.80
C PRO A 153 9.16 -3.11 11.43
N VAL A 154 8.84 -2.23 10.48
CA VAL A 154 9.39 -2.23 9.13
C VAL A 154 10.00 -0.87 8.83
N LEU A 155 11.20 -0.89 8.25
CA LEU A 155 11.86 0.29 7.71
C LEU A 155 11.59 0.34 6.21
N ASN A 156 10.84 1.35 5.77
CA ASN A 156 10.57 1.55 4.35
C ASN A 156 11.57 2.53 3.74
N LEU A 157 12.17 2.13 2.62
CA LEU A 157 13.15 2.93 1.87
C LEU A 157 12.49 3.81 0.80
N LEU A 158 11.19 3.62 0.55
CA LEU A 158 10.43 4.37 -0.44
C LEU A 158 9.79 5.60 0.24
N SER A 159 10.25 6.79 -0.16
CA SER A 159 9.77 8.09 0.31
C SER A 159 8.51 8.52 -0.42
#